data_AF-A0A391P512-F1
#
_entry.id   AF-A0A391P512-F1
#
_cell.length_a   1.000
_cell.length_b   1.000
_cell.length_c   1.000
_cell.angle_alpha   90.00
_cell.angle_beta   90.00
_cell.angle_gamma   90.00
#
_symmetry.space_group_name_H-M   'P 1'
#
loop_
_entity.id
_entity.type
_entity.pdbx_description
1 polymer ?
#
loop_
_entity_poly.entity_id
_entity_poly.type
_entity_poly.pdbx_seq_one_letter_code
_entity_poly.pdbx_strand_id
1 'polypeptide(L)'
;MANAAVDEIAGNCLAVRVRLLGRAVTSLYDHALEGHGVSIAQINLMAALGKVGPCSPARIGEMLQLERSTVSRNLSLLMKHGWVEAVSVNAKGVREVALTASGRKKIEAVMPAWRRAQQEAAELLGAGGVTAVRSLATSVGGLSPGD
;
A
#
# COMPACT_ATOMS: atom_id res chain seq x y z
N MET A 1 -24.19 -33.33 10.40
CA MET A 1 -24.75 -31.98 10.10
C MET A 1 -23.95 -30.83 10.71
N ALA A 2 -23.14 -31.03 11.77
CA ALA A 2 -22.30 -29.95 12.34
C ALA A 2 -21.17 -29.44 11.41
N ASN A 3 -20.83 -30.19 10.36
CA ASN A 3 -19.71 -29.84 9.47
C ASN A 3 -20.11 -29.06 8.22
N ALA A 4 -21.40 -29.03 7.84
CA ALA A 4 -21.82 -28.43 6.57
C ALA A 4 -21.59 -26.92 6.51
N ALA A 5 -21.90 -26.19 7.59
CA ALA A 5 -21.64 -24.76 7.68
C ALA A 5 -20.13 -24.44 7.72
N VAL A 6 -19.33 -25.31 8.36
CA VAL A 6 -17.86 -25.18 8.38
C VAL A 6 -17.29 -25.39 6.98
N ASP A 7 -17.74 -26.43 6.28
CA ASP A 7 -17.30 -26.77 4.93
C ASP A 7 -17.72 -25.69 3.92
N GLU A 8 -18.91 -25.08 4.09
CA GLU A 8 -19.36 -23.96 3.26
C GLU A 8 -18.48 -22.72 3.46
N ILE A 9 -18.18 -22.36 4.72
CA ILE A 9 -17.30 -21.22 5.03
C ILE A 9 -15.88 -21.50 4.49
N ALA A 10 -15.33 -22.68 4.77
CA ALA A 10 -13.98 -23.06 4.35
C ALA A 10 -13.86 -23.12 2.82
N GLY A 11 -14.90 -23.62 2.15
CA GLY A 11 -14.95 -23.76 0.70
C GLY A 11 -15.18 -22.45 -0.04
N ASN A 12 -16.01 -21.53 0.46
CA ASN A 12 -16.53 -20.43 -0.36
C ASN A 12 -16.40 -19.02 0.25
N CYS A 13 -15.78 -18.85 1.42
CA CYS A 13 -15.64 -17.53 2.03
C CYS A 13 -14.78 -16.58 1.18
N LEU A 14 -15.44 -15.62 0.52
CA LEU A 14 -14.79 -14.58 -0.28
C LEU A 14 -13.80 -13.74 0.54
N ALA A 15 -14.14 -13.40 1.78
CA ALA A 15 -13.26 -12.62 2.66
C ALA A 15 -11.93 -13.34 2.93
N VAL A 16 -11.94 -14.66 3.11
CA VAL A 16 -10.71 -15.45 3.27
C VAL A 16 -9.92 -15.46 1.98
N ARG A 17 -10.58 -15.69 0.83
CA ARG A 17 -9.93 -15.72 -0.49
C ARG A 17 -9.24 -14.40 -0.84
N VAL A 18 -9.93 -13.26 -0.61
CA VAL A 18 -9.36 -11.92 -0.83
C VAL A 18 -8.19 -11.66 0.12
N ARG A 19 -8.29 -12.04 1.41
CA ARG A 19 -7.18 -11.87 2.36
C ARG A 19 -5.97 -12.74 2.03
N LEU A 20 -6.17 -13.97 1.57
CA LEU A 20 -5.08 -14.85 1.14
C LEU A 20 -4.40 -14.30 -0.11
N LEU A 21 -5.18 -13.88 -1.10
CA LEU A 21 -4.67 -13.26 -2.31
C LEU A 21 -3.88 -11.98 -1.99
N GLY A 22 -4.47 -11.09 -1.18
CA GLY A 22 -3.82 -9.85 -0.77
C GLY A 22 -2.50 -10.09 -0.04
N ARG A 23 -2.43 -11.11 0.84
CA ARG A 23 -1.18 -11.50 1.51
C ARG A 23 -0.14 -12.05 0.54
N ALA A 24 -0.54 -12.94 -0.37
CA ALA A 24 0.36 -13.51 -1.36
C ALA A 24 0.96 -12.42 -2.26
N VAL A 25 0.13 -11.52 -2.80
CA VAL A 25 0.57 -10.39 -3.62
C VAL A 25 1.48 -9.46 -2.81
N THR A 26 1.09 -9.06 -1.60
CA THR A 26 1.89 -8.17 -0.73
C THR A 26 3.26 -8.77 -0.43
N SER A 27 3.33 -10.08 -0.17
CA SER A 27 4.59 -10.78 0.14
C SER A 27 5.59 -10.77 -1.02
N LEU A 28 5.12 -10.77 -2.28
CA LEU A 28 6.03 -10.66 -3.44
C LEU A 28 6.76 -9.31 -3.43
N TYR A 29 6.03 -8.23 -3.15
CA TYR A 29 6.65 -6.91 -3.04
C TYR A 29 7.54 -6.80 -1.81
N ASP A 30 7.07 -7.23 -0.63
CA ASP A 30 7.88 -7.13 0.58
C ASP A 30 9.18 -7.94 0.49
N HIS A 31 9.14 -9.13 -0.13
CA HIS A 31 10.34 -9.93 -0.36
C HIS A 31 11.31 -9.24 -1.33
N ALA A 32 10.81 -8.72 -2.45
CA ALA A 32 11.65 -8.01 -3.41
C ALA A 32 12.28 -6.73 -2.82
N LEU A 33 11.61 -6.09 -1.86
CA LEU A 33 12.03 -4.85 -1.22
C LEU A 33 12.85 -5.05 0.06
N GLU A 34 12.98 -6.28 0.56
CA GLU A 34 13.68 -6.60 1.81
C GLU A 34 15.13 -6.08 1.80
N GLY A 35 15.86 -6.31 0.71
CA GLY A 35 17.24 -5.82 0.52
C GLY A 35 17.36 -4.29 0.49
N HIS A 36 16.24 -3.57 0.34
CA HIS A 36 16.18 -2.13 0.42
C HIS A 36 15.72 -1.61 1.79
N GLY A 37 15.38 -2.48 2.75
CA GLY A 37 14.96 -2.07 4.09
C GLY A 37 13.67 -1.26 4.11
N VAL A 38 12.75 -1.54 3.18
CA VAL A 38 11.42 -0.90 3.07
C VAL A 38 10.36 -1.94 2.75
N SER A 39 9.14 -1.72 3.24
CA SER A 39 7.97 -2.51 2.86
C SER A 39 7.18 -1.87 1.72
N ILE A 40 6.32 -2.64 1.04
CA ILE A 40 5.41 -2.10 0.03
C ILE A 40 4.45 -1.07 0.61
N ALA A 41 4.01 -1.25 1.85
CA ALA A 41 3.15 -0.28 2.54
C ALA A 41 3.85 1.08 2.70
N GLN A 42 5.14 1.08 3.04
CA GLN A 42 5.95 2.29 3.16
C GLN A 42 6.18 2.95 1.78
N ILE A 43 6.45 2.16 0.75
CA ILE A 43 6.57 2.65 -0.64
C ILE A 43 5.26 3.30 -1.09
N ASN A 44 4.11 2.64 -0.89
CA ASN A 44 2.80 3.17 -1.27
C ASN A 44 2.48 4.48 -0.55
N LEU A 45 2.85 4.59 0.74
CA LEU A 45 2.69 5.83 1.49
C LEU A 45 3.55 6.96 0.92
N MET A 46 4.84 6.69 0.67
CA MET A 46 5.74 7.67 0.07
C MET A 46 5.27 8.08 -1.34
N ALA A 47 4.78 7.13 -2.15
CA ALA A 47 4.23 7.40 -3.47
C ALA A 47 2.97 8.28 -3.40
N ALA A 48 2.06 8.00 -2.47
CA ALA A 48 0.87 8.83 -2.23
C ALA A 48 1.26 10.27 -1.85
N LEU A 49 2.22 10.44 -0.94
CA LEU A 49 2.76 11.74 -0.57
C LEU A 49 3.46 12.46 -1.72
N GLY A 50 4.23 11.72 -2.53
CA GLY A 50 4.88 12.27 -3.72
C GLY A 50 3.88 12.76 -4.77
N LYS A 51 2.71 12.10 -4.85
CA LYS A 51 1.65 12.42 -5.80
C LYS A 51 0.78 13.60 -5.36
N VAL A 52 0.36 13.63 -4.09
CA VAL A 52 -0.59 14.64 -3.57
C VAL A 52 0.11 15.84 -2.93
N GLY A 53 1.40 15.72 -2.60
CA GLY A 53 2.13 16.74 -1.85
C GLY A 53 1.87 16.67 -0.34
N PRO A 54 2.27 17.72 0.40
CA PRO A 54 2.05 17.80 1.84
C PRO A 54 0.59 17.61 2.22
N CYS A 55 0.31 16.68 3.14
CA CYS A 55 -1.04 16.48 3.64
C CYS A 55 -1.05 15.91 5.06
N SER A 56 -2.24 15.87 5.67
CA SER A 56 -2.40 15.31 7.01
C SER A 56 -2.32 13.77 6.99
N PRO A 57 -1.85 13.14 8.09
CA PRO A 57 -1.90 11.68 8.23
C PRO A 57 -3.29 11.07 8.03
N ALA A 58 -4.35 11.79 8.43
CA ALA A 58 -5.72 11.34 8.23
C ALA A 58 -6.06 11.24 6.73
N ARG A 59 -5.65 12.24 5.94
CA ARG A 59 -5.88 12.24 4.49
C ARG A 59 -5.18 11.08 3.79
N ILE A 60 -3.95 10.77 4.20
CA ILE A 60 -3.20 9.61 3.68
C ILE A 60 -3.94 8.30 4.02
N GLY A 61 -4.45 8.18 5.23
CA GLY A 61 -5.25 7.02 5.67
C GLY A 61 -6.50 6.83 4.83
N GLU A 62 -7.25 7.89 4.57
CA GLU A 62 -8.43 7.86 3.70
C GLU A 62 -8.07 7.42 2.27
N MET A 63 -7.00 7.97 1.69
CA MET A 63 -6.58 7.65 0.32
C MET A 63 -6.14 6.20 0.15
N LEU A 64 -5.44 5.65 1.16
CA LEU A 64 -4.90 4.30 1.12
C LEU A 64 -5.83 3.28 1.80
N GLN A 65 -7.01 3.69 2.27
CA GLN A 65 -7.92 2.86 3.06
C GLN A 65 -7.21 2.19 4.25
N LEU A 66 -6.38 2.96 4.96
CA LEU A 66 -5.58 2.49 6.09
C LEU A 66 -6.09 3.04 7.42
N GLU A 67 -6.13 2.15 8.40
CA GLU A 67 -6.38 2.49 9.79
C GLU A 67 -5.35 3.50 10.34
N ARG A 68 -5.81 4.39 11.23
CA ARG A 68 -4.98 5.47 11.81
C ARG A 68 -3.70 4.94 12.44
N SER A 69 -3.76 3.81 13.14
CA SER A 69 -2.59 3.18 13.79
C SER A 69 -1.55 2.72 12.77
N THR A 70 -2.00 2.16 11.64
CA THR A 70 -1.13 1.74 10.53
C THR A 70 -0.43 2.93 9.89
N VAL A 71 -1.15 4.02 9.64
CA VAL A 71 -0.57 5.25 9.09
C VAL A 71 0.46 5.84 10.04
N SER A 72 0.10 6.01 11.32
CA SER A 72 0.99 6.59 12.33
C SER A 72 2.29 5.80 12.49
N ARG A 73 2.20 4.47 12.53
CA ARG A 73 3.37 3.58 12.64
C ARG A 73 4.29 3.72 11.42
N ASN A 74 3.73 3.69 10.21
CA ASN A 74 4.51 3.83 8.98
C ASN A 74 5.16 5.21 8.88
N LEU A 75 4.42 6.29 9.14
CA LEU A 75 4.96 7.65 9.14
C LEU A 75 6.10 7.81 10.14
N SER A 76 5.97 7.26 11.35
CA SER A 76 7.02 7.32 12.36
C SER A 76 8.32 6.67 11.89
N LEU A 77 8.22 5.51 11.24
CA LEU A 77 9.39 4.83 10.66
C LEU A 77 9.99 5.63 9.51
N LEU A 78 9.15 6.11 8.58
CA LEU A 78 9.59 6.90 7.43
C LEU A 78 10.28 8.21 7.84
N MET A 79 9.77 8.87 8.89
CA MET A 79 10.38 10.07 9.48
C MET A 79 11.71 9.75 10.15
N LYS A 80 11.82 8.62 10.87
CA LYS A 80 13.08 8.17 11.47
C LYS A 80 14.17 7.93 10.40
N HIS A 81 13.79 7.45 9.22
CA HIS A 81 14.70 7.28 8.08
C HIS A 81 14.96 8.56 7.28
N GLY A 82 14.27 9.66 7.59
CA GLY A 82 14.39 10.93 6.86
C GLY A 82 13.76 10.91 5.46
N TRP A 83 12.89 9.94 5.16
CA TRP A 83 12.20 9.84 3.88
C TRP A 83 10.89 10.65 3.84
N VAL A 84 10.31 10.91 5.00
CA VAL A 84 9.16 11.80 5.20
C VAL A 84 9.53 12.81 6.30
N GLU A 85 9.00 14.02 6.22
CA GLU A 85 9.20 15.04 7.24
C GLU A 85 7.89 15.75 7.59
N ALA A 86 7.82 16.34 8.78
CA ALA A 86 6.74 17.24 9.13
C ALA A 86 7.08 18.65 8.62
N VAL A 87 6.20 19.25 7.82
CA VAL A 87 6.51 20.52 7.12
C VAL A 87 5.73 21.72 7.63
N SER A 88 4.52 21.52 8.13
CA SER A 88 3.64 22.63 8.48
C SER A 88 2.50 22.20 9.40
N VAL A 89 1.76 23.19 9.86
CA VAL A 89 0.43 23.04 10.43
C VAL A 89 -0.53 23.70 9.44
N ASN A 90 -1.54 22.97 8.97
CA ASN A 90 -2.52 23.55 8.05
C ASN A 90 -3.46 24.54 8.78
N ALA A 91 -4.35 25.18 8.02
CA ALA A 91 -5.31 26.15 8.56
C ALA A 91 -6.19 25.63 9.70
N LYS A 92 -6.30 24.31 9.89
CA LYS A 92 -7.06 23.65 10.95
C LYS A 92 -6.23 23.24 12.17
N GLY A 93 -4.96 23.64 12.25
CA GLY A 93 -4.09 23.25 13.37
C GLY A 93 -3.55 21.81 13.25
N VAL A 94 -3.73 21.15 12.10
CA VAL A 94 -3.28 19.75 11.90
C VAL A 94 -1.90 19.73 11.25
N ARG A 95 -0.99 18.95 11.85
CA ARG A 95 0.37 18.75 11.31
C ARG A 95 0.33 18.00 9.99
N GLU A 96 0.99 18.56 8.98
CA GLU A 96 1.17 17.95 7.67
C GLU A 96 2.53 17.27 7.56
N VAL A 97 2.58 16.24 6.73
CA VAL A 97 3.79 15.50 6.40
C VAL A 97 4.02 15.54 4.89
N ALA A 98 5.29 15.54 4.49
CA ALA A 98 5.68 15.60 3.08
C ALA A 98 6.79 14.61 2.76
N LEU A 99 6.84 14.18 1.50
CA LEU A 99 7.93 13.36 0.98
C LEU A 99 9.20 14.22 0.81
N THR A 100 10.31 13.78 1.41
CA THR A 100 11.60 14.48 1.31
C THR A 100 12.32 14.16 0.00
N ALA A 101 13.40 14.88 -0.31
CA ALA A 101 14.29 14.52 -1.42
C ALA A 101 14.93 13.13 -1.23
N SER A 102 15.26 12.74 0.00
CA SER A 102 15.78 11.41 0.32
C SER A 102 14.71 10.33 0.07
N GLY A 103 13.45 10.61 0.42
CA GLY A 103 12.33 9.71 0.13
C GLY A 103 12.10 9.50 -1.37
N ARG A 104 12.20 10.57 -2.18
CA ARG A 104 12.15 10.48 -3.65
C ARG A 104 13.27 9.57 -4.20
N LYS A 105 14.51 9.80 -3.77
CA LYS A 105 15.66 8.94 -4.14
C LYS A 105 15.45 7.49 -3.69
N LYS A 106 14.83 7.27 -2.53
CA LYS A 106 14.52 5.92 -2.04
C LYS A 106 13.54 5.21 -2.97
N ILE A 107 12.48 5.88 -3.43
CA ILE A 107 11.54 5.32 -4.41
C ILE A 107 12.27 4.95 -5.70
N GLU A 108 13.08 5.86 -6.25
CA GLU A 108 13.86 5.58 -7.47
C GLU A 108 14.77 4.35 -7.32
N ALA A 109 15.44 4.23 -6.17
CA ALA A 109 16.33 3.12 -5.87
C ALA A 109 15.63 1.75 -5.81
N VAL A 110 14.35 1.69 -5.44
CA VAL A 110 13.60 0.43 -5.36
C VAL A 110 12.88 0.07 -6.66
N MET A 111 12.79 0.98 -7.63
CA MET A 111 12.02 0.75 -8.85
C MET A 111 12.36 -0.54 -9.60
N PRO A 112 13.64 -0.96 -9.73
CA PRO A 112 13.96 -2.23 -10.37
C PRO A 112 13.37 -3.44 -9.61
N ALA A 113 13.50 -3.47 -8.29
CA ALA A 113 12.94 -4.53 -7.45
C ALA A 113 11.40 -4.53 -7.47
N TRP A 114 10.80 -3.33 -7.37
CA TRP A 114 9.36 -3.16 -7.44
C TRP A 114 8.78 -3.63 -8.79
N ARG A 115 9.45 -3.33 -9.91
CA ARG A 115 9.01 -3.79 -11.24
C ARG A 115 9.08 -5.32 -11.39
N ARG A 116 10.07 -5.97 -10.79
CA ARG A 116 10.13 -7.45 -10.75
C ARG A 116 8.96 -8.03 -9.96
N ALA A 117 8.72 -7.53 -8.75
CA ALA A 117 7.55 -7.93 -7.96
C ALA A 117 6.22 -7.66 -8.68
N GLN A 118 6.14 -6.54 -9.42
CA GLN A 118 4.97 -6.21 -10.24
C GLN A 118 4.73 -7.24 -11.36
N GLN A 119 5.80 -7.76 -11.96
CA GLN A 119 5.71 -8.82 -12.96
C GLN A 119 5.32 -10.16 -12.31
N GLU A 120 5.97 -10.55 -11.22
CA GLU A 120 5.66 -11.79 -10.47
C GLU A 120 4.20 -11.79 -9.99
N ALA A 121 3.70 -10.65 -9.50
CA ALA A 121 2.30 -10.50 -9.10
C ALA A 121 1.34 -10.62 -10.29
N ALA A 122 1.72 -10.08 -11.46
CA ALA A 122 0.93 -10.22 -12.68
C ALA A 122 0.90 -11.67 -13.18
N GLU A 123 2.01 -12.40 -13.07
CA GLU A 123 2.11 -13.82 -13.40
C GLU A 123 1.27 -14.67 -12.45
N LEU A 124 1.32 -14.41 -11.13
CA LEU A 124 0.48 -15.08 -10.13
C LEU A 124 -1.02 -14.89 -10.40
N LEU A 125 -1.42 -13.68 -10.80
CA LEU A 125 -2.82 -13.33 -11.05
C LEU A 125 -3.33 -13.79 -12.42
N GLY A 126 -2.43 -13.91 -13.39
CA GLY A 126 -2.78 -14.03 -14.81
C GLY A 126 -3.49 -12.78 -15.36
N ALA A 127 -3.65 -12.72 -16.68
CA ALA A 127 -4.24 -11.54 -17.36
C ALA A 127 -5.66 -11.21 -16.86
N GLY A 128 -6.49 -12.25 -16.65
CA GLY A 128 -7.84 -12.11 -16.11
C GLY A 128 -7.86 -11.56 -14.68
N GLY A 129 -6.99 -12.09 -13.81
CA GLY A 129 -6.88 -11.64 -12.42
C GLY A 129 -6.36 -10.20 -12.33
N VAL A 130 -5.36 -9.82 -13.14
CA VAL A 130 -4.86 -8.43 -13.20
C VAL A 130 -5.97 -7.47 -13.59
N THR A 131 -6.76 -7.83 -14.60
CA THR A 131 -7.90 -7.02 -15.07
C THR A 131 -8.97 -6.90 -13.98
N ALA A 132 -9.33 -8.02 -13.35
CA ALA A 132 -10.31 -8.05 -12.27
C ALA A 132 -9.86 -7.21 -11.06
N VAL A 133 -8.62 -7.36 -10.60
CA VAL A 133 -8.08 -6.58 -9.47
C VAL A 133 -8.11 -5.09 -9.77
N ARG A 134 -7.67 -4.66 -10.96
CA ARG A 134 -7.71 -3.24 -11.33
C ARG A 134 -9.13 -2.69 -11.35
N SER A 135 -10.05 -3.40 -12.02
CA SER A 135 -11.45 -2.98 -12.12
C SER A 135 -12.16 -2.94 -10.76
N LEU A 136 -11.94 -3.94 -9.92
CA LEU A 136 -12.57 -4.03 -8.60
C LEU A 136 -11.93 -3.05 -7.61
N ALA A 137 -10.63 -2.79 -7.70
CA ALA A 137 -9.97 -1.79 -6.86
C ALA A 137 -10.52 -0.38 -7.11
N THR A 138 -10.85 -0.03 -8.36
CA THR A 138 -11.48 1.25 -8.69
C THR A 138 -12.85 1.40 -8.02
N SER A 139 -13.64 0.33 -7.90
CA SER A 139 -14.98 0.41 -7.30
C SER A 139 -14.98 0.50 -5.76
N VAL A 140 -13.91 0.06 -5.09
CA VAL A 140 -13.78 0.10 -3.62
C VAL A 140 -12.99 1.31 -3.11
N GLY A 141 -12.45 2.14 -4.02
CA GLY A 141 -11.59 3.29 -3.70
C GLY A 141 -10.10 2.90 -3.63
N GLY A 142 -9.25 3.73 -4.24
CA GLY A 142 -7.81 3.53 -4.28
C GLY A 142 -7.09 4.63 -5.08
N LEU A 143 -5.75 4.58 -5.09
CA LEU A 143 -4.94 5.44 -5.96
C LEU A 143 -5.24 5.11 -7.42
N SER A 144 -6.08 5.92 -8.07
CA SER A 144 -6.35 5.79 -9.50
C SER A 144 -5.05 6.02 -10.29
N PRO A 145 -4.69 5.14 -11.24
CA PRO A 145 -3.57 5.38 -12.15
C PRO A 145 -3.99 6.46 -13.17
N GLY A 146 -4.12 7.72 -12.74
CA GLY A 146 -4.45 8.78 -13.68
C GLY A 146 -5.01 10.11 -13.18
N ASP A 147 -5.15 10.36 -11.87
CA ASP A 147 -5.47 11.71 -11.38
C ASP A 147 -4.24 12.54 -11.03
#